data_AF-A0A2I8VGN1-F1
#
_entry.id   AF-A0A2I8VGN1-F1
#
_cell.length_a   1.000
_cell.length_b   1.000
_cell.length_c   1.000
_cell.angle_alpha   90.00
_cell.angle_beta   90.00
_cell.angle_gamma   90.00
#
_symmetry.space_group_name_H-M   'P 1'
#
loop_
_entity.id
_entity.type
_entity.pdbx_description
1 polymer ?
#
loop_
_entity_poly.entity_id
_entity_poly.type
_entity_poly.pdbx_seq_one_letter_code
_entity_poly.pdbx_strand_id
1 'polypeptide(L)'
;MDCSPEKCLRLFEQFDLTDFYESRLATYALEDYYTSVLSNVGGEYLDFDTDLQDQNIGPQWNVAKRRLTSVEVVNDIPSNYSRAIHQLSRTRQSVAHGYDHRPDNRHLMEAYEIAVDWREWLTEKAKQYHRLESDTVSREVLITDTINALNASLVDPEKYDYDFIRVKQREINDEIRDKLEYEFTPFTVDDMAIQLRSSVDEVDEFYPHEDSREVQRELWHLFEWAMEMKRSVDNLYYTDVNRIERKVAVKTATHGGMCSVVHEYDESTGEIQLMVHEAENKKEHTWCEVDLLPEDDRTILLQKSVGETVEAILGVGESGEWYVRHVVS
;
A
#
# COMPACT_ATOMS: atom_id res chain seq x y z
N MET A 1 24.42 8.69 5.64
CA MET A 1 25.41 9.56 4.95
C MET A 1 24.67 10.86 4.68
N ASP A 2 25.08 12.00 5.25
CA ASP A 2 24.35 13.28 5.09
C ASP A 2 24.48 13.82 3.67
N CYS A 3 23.65 13.31 2.76
CA CYS A 3 23.46 13.84 1.42
C CYS A 3 22.15 14.64 1.42
N SER A 4 22.23 15.97 1.28
CA SER A 4 21.00 16.75 1.09
C SER A 4 20.30 16.28 -0.18
N PRO A 5 18.96 16.30 -0.27
CA PRO A 5 18.24 15.82 -1.46
C PRO A 5 18.80 16.41 -2.77
N GLU A 6 19.05 17.72 -2.82
CA GLU A 6 19.61 18.38 -4.02
C GLU A 6 21.02 17.90 -4.36
N LYS A 7 21.83 17.52 -3.37
CA LYS A 7 23.16 16.98 -3.60
C LYS A 7 23.07 15.60 -4.25
N CYS A 8 22.10 14.77 -3.86
CA CYS A 8 21.95 13.43 -4.39
C CYS A 8 21.45 13.46 -5.85
N LEU A 9 20.53 14.37 -6.20
CA LEU A 9 20.14 14.59 -7.60
C LEU A 9 21.31 15.09 -8.46
N ARG A 10 22.11 16.04 -7.95
CA ARG A 10 23.33 16.48 -8.67
C ARG A 10 24.38 15.39 -8.85
N LEU A 11 24.46 14.43 -7.92
CA LEU A 11 25.33 13.26 -8.08
C LEU A 11 24.78 12.35 -9.17
N PHE A 12 23.47 12.11 -9.18
CA PHE A 12 22.81 11.34 -10.24
C PHE A 12 23.12 11.90 -11.62
N GLU A 13 23.00 13.21 -11.82
CA GLU A 13 23.28 13.89 -13.10
C GLU A 13 24.72 13.73 -13.61
N GLN A 14 25.68 13.39 -12.72
CA GLN A 14 27.09 13.21 -13.08
C GLN A 14 27.42 11.80 -13.52
N PHE A 15 26.55 10.82 -13.26
CA PHE A 15 26.81 9.42 -13.59
C PHE A 15 26.43 9.10 -15.04
N ASP A 16 27.33 8.42 -15.74
CA ASP A 16 27.05 7.80 -17.02
C ASP A 16 26.28 6.49 -16.81
N LEU A 17 24.96 6.51 -17.04
CA LEU A 17 24.12 5.32 -16.92
C LEU A 17 24.51 4.21 -17.92
N THR A 18 25.29 4.51 -18.96
CA THR A 18 25.81 3.49 -19.88
C THR A 18 26.99 2.71 -19.28
N ASP A 19 27.67 3.27 -18.28
CA ASP A 19 28.66 2.57 -17.48
C ASP A 19 27.99 1.71 -16.39
N PHE A 20 28.51 0.51 -16.19
CA PHE A 20 27.95 -0.46 -15.26
C PHE A 20 28.08 -0.02 -13.79
N TYR A 21 29.25 0.50 -13.41
CA TYR A 21 29.52 0.90 -12.03
C TYR A 21 28.81 2.21 -11.70
N GLU A 22 28.81 3.17 -12.63
CA GLU A 22 28.14 4.45 -12.43
C GLU A 22 26.61 4.31 -12.39
N SER A 23 25.99 3.43 -13.20
CA SER A 23 24.55 3.13 -13.09
C SER A 23 24.15 2.56 -11.70
N ARG A 24 25.03 1.75 -11.10
CA ARG A 24 24.83 1.25 -9.73
C ARG A 24 24.97 2.37 -8.68
N LEU A 25 25.94 3.28 -8.85
CA LEU A 25 26.07 4.46 -7.98
C LEU A 25 24.88 5.41 -8.14
N ALA A 26 24.36 5.56 -9.35
CA ALA A 26 23.16 6.33 -9.64
C ALA A 26 21.92 5.78 -8.91
N THR A 27 21.80 4.46 -8.79
CA THR A 27 20.75 3.80 -7.99
C THR A 27 20.81 4.24 -6.53
N TYR A 28 22.00 4.23 -5.90
CA TYR A 28 22.16 4.66 -4.51
C TYR A 28 21.91 6.17 -4.35
N ALA A 29 22.33 7.00 -5.31
CA ALA A 29 22.07 8.44 -5.25
C ALA A 29 20.56 8.76 -5.28
N LEU A 30 19.77 8.03 -6.07
CA LEU A 30 18.31 8.17 -6.06
C LEU A 30 17.71 7.60 -4.76
N GLU A 31 18.15 6.43 -4.29
CA GLU A 31 17.64 5.89 -3.02
C GLU A 31 17.88 6.87 -1.86
N ASP A 32 19.09 7.43 -1.76
CA ASP A 32 19.45 8.42 -0.76
C ASP A 32 18.60 9.70 -0.89
N TYR A 33 18.29 10.14 -2.12
CA TYR A 33 17.40 11.27 -2.35
C TYR A 33 16.01 11.03 -1.72
N TYR A 34 15.34 9.95 -2.14
CA TYR A 34 13.98 9.67 -1.71
C TYR A 34 13.90 9.36 -0.21
N THR A 35 14.87 8.62 0.32
CA THR A 35 14.99 8.33 1.76
C THR A 35 15.21 9.61 2.55
N SER A 36 16.09 10.51 2.09
CA SER A 36 16.31 11.79 2.77
C SER A 36 15.06 12.68 2.75
N VAL A 37 14.31 12.69 1.64
CA VAL A 37 13.03 13.43 1.58
C VAL A 37 12.00 12.83 2.53
N LEU A 38 11.81 11.50 2.54
CA LEU A 38 10.86 10.84 3.43
C LEU A 38 11.24 11.00 4.90
N SER A 39 12.51 10.89 5.24
CA SER A 39 13.01 11.10 6.59
C SER A 39 12.74 12.54 7.06
N ASN A 40 13.06 13.54 6.23
CA ASN A 40 12.81 14.95 6.56
C ASN A 40 11.32 15.28 6.67
N VAL A 41 10.53 14.96 5.63
CA VAL A 41 9.10 15.28 5.58
C VAL A 41 8.33 14.43 6.60
N GLY A 42 8.69 13.16 6.74
CA GLY A 42 8.07 12.24 7.66
C GLY A 42 8.36 12.59 9.13
N GLY A 43 9.60 12.97 9.45
CA GLY A 43 9.97 13.44 10.78
C GLY A 43 9.31 14.77 11.14
N GLU A 44 9.15 15.70 10.18
CA GLU A 44 8.56 17.01 10.45
C GLU A 44 7.02 16.99 10.51
N TYR A 45 6.36 16.25 9.62
CA TYR A 45 4.91 16.38 9.40
C TYR A 45 4.12 15.08 9.57
N LEU A 46 4.77 13.93 9.52
CA LEU A 46 4.08 12.64 9.64
C LEU A 46 4.39 11.94 10.95
N ASP A 47 5.17 12.51 11.87
CA ASP A 47 5.56 11.90 13.14
C ASP A 47 6.32 10.56 12.97
N PHE A 48 7.31 10.54 12.08
CA PHE A 48 8.24 9.40 11.99
C PHE A 48 9.16 9.38 13.20
N ASP A 49 9.23 8.26 13.91
CA ASP A 49 10.25 8.05 14.93
C ASP A 49 11.67 7.97 14.31
N THR A 50 12.68 8.07 15.16
CA THR A 50 14.08 8.05 14.72
C THR A 50 14.47 6.73 14.06
N ASP A 51 13.88 5.62 14.53
CA ASP A 51 14.22 4.29 14.03
C ASP A 51 13.72 4.13 12.59
N LEU A 52 12.52 4.62 12.27
CA LEU A 52 11.93 4.64 10.93
C LEU A 52 12.69 5.60 10.00
N GLN A 53 13.11 6.76 10.50
CA GLN A 53 13.92 7.73 9.74
C GLN A 53 15.25 7.14 9.25
N ASP A 54 15.78 6.13 9.96
CA ASP A 54 17.01 5.42 9.60
C ASP A 54 16.78 4.19 8.70
N GLN A 55 15.52 3.83 8.39
CA GLN A 55 15.20 2.71 7.51
C GLN A 55 15.38 3.07 6.02
N ASN A 56 15.34 2.06 5.14
CA ASN A 56 15.34 2.30 3.69
C ASN A 56 14.00 2.92 3.22
N ILE A 57 13.98 3.37 1.97
CA ILE A 57 12.82 4.00 1.32
C ILE A 57 11.49 3.22 1.45
N GLY A 58 11.52 1.88 1.35
CA GLY A 58 10.32 1.03 1.33
C GLY A 58 9.47 1.15 2.61
N PRO A 59 10.01 0.81 3.79
CA PRO A 59 9.29 0.98 5.05
C PRO A 59 8.81 2.41 5.30
N GLN A 60 9.67 3.42 5.06
CA GLN A 60 9.31 4.83 5.21
C GLN A 60 8.13 5.21 4.31
N TRP A 61 8.16 4.79 3.05
CA TRP A 61 7.09 5.05 2.09
C TRP A 61 5.79 4.36 2.48
N ASN A 62 5.85 3.11 2.95
CA ASN A 62 4.66 2.39 3.39
C ASN A 62 3.97 3.10 4.57
N VAL A 63 4.74 3.58 5.55
CA VAL A 63 4.19 4.35 6.66
C VAL A 63 3.63 5.69 6.19
N ALA A 64 4.33 6.41 5.31
CA ALA A 64 3.83 7.66 4.73
C ALA A 64 2.51 7.44 3.97
N LYS A 65 2.46 6.45 3.07
CA LYS A 65 1.25 6.07 2.33
C LYS A 65 0.13 5.75 3.30
N ARG A 66 0.37 4.91 4.30
CA ARG A 66 -0.65 4.55 5.31
C ARG A 66 -1.22 5.77 6.02
N ARG A 67 -0.37 6.67 6.53
CA ARG A 67 -0.81 7.88 7.25
C ARG A 67 -1.57 8.86 6.34
N LEU A 68 -1.05 9.12 5.15
CA LEU A 68 -1.70 10.03 4.20
C LEU A 68 -3.05 9.48 3.71
N THR A 69 -3.18 8.16 3.62
CA THR A 69 -4.40 7.52 3.19
C THR A 69 -5.39 7.39 4.34
N SER A 70 -4.99 6.94 5.54
CA SER A 70 -5.89 6.67 6.70
C SER A 70 -6.90 7.80 6.99
N VAL A 71 -6.45 9.06 6.92
CA VAL A 71 -7.27 10.24 7.22
C VAL A 71 -7.82 10.95 5.97
N GLU A 72 -7.87 10.25 4.83
CA GLU A 72 -8.46 10.74 3.58
C GLU A 72 -7.81 12.01 3.00
N VAL A 73 -6.59 12.36 3.42
CA VAL A 73 -5.79 13.44 2.78
C VAL A 73 -5.48 13.09 1.33
N VAL A 74 -5.28 11.81 1.08
CA VAL A 74 -5.10 11.24 -0.25
C VAL A 74 -6.04 10.04 -0.40
N ASN A 75 -6.95 10.13 -1.37
CA ASN A 75 -7.75 8.99 -1.80
C ASN A 75 -6.92 8.10 -2.74
N ASP A 76 -6.25 8.73 -3.72
CA ASP A 76 -5.40 8.04 -4.70
C ASP A 76 -4.02 8.69 -4.77
N ILE A 77 -2.98 7.90 -4.53
CA ILE A 77 -1.60 8.33 -4.75
C ILE A 77 -1.31 8.26 -6.25
N PRO A 78 -0.77 9.32 -6.88
CA PRO A 78 -0.39 9.27 -8.28
C PRO A 78 0.53 8.09 -8.55
N SER A 79 0.15 7.27 -9.50
CA SER A 79 0.70 5.93 -9.60
C SER A 79 2.13 5.87 -10.08
N ASN A 80 2.56 6.86 -10.87
CA ASN A 80 3.94 7.08 -11.24
C ASN A 80 4.85 7.24 -10.00
N TYR A 81 4.34 7.81 -8.90
CA TYR A 81 5.09 7.98 -7.66
C TYR A 81 5.32 6.64 -6.95
N SER A 82 4.26 5.88 -6.70
CA SER A 82 4.35 4.56 -6.08
C SER A 82 5.20 3.62 -6.92
N ARG A 83 5.03 3.64 -8.25
CA ARG A 83 5.80 2.81 -9.18
C ARG A 83 7.29 3.11 -9.10
N ALA A 84 7.69 4.38 -9.16
CA ALA A 84 9.11 4.75 -9.09
C ALA A 84 9.77 4.32 -7.79
N ILE A 85 9.08 4.50 -6.64
CA ILE A 85 9.60 4.09 -5.34
C ILE A 85 9.76 2.57 -5.26
N HIS A 86 8.76 1.81 -5.68
CA HIS A 86 8.83 0.35 -5.67
C HIS A 86 9.91 -0.19 -6.60
N GLN A 87 10.00 0.36 -7.82
CA GLN A 87 11.03 -0.01 -8.79
C GLN A 87 12.44 0.32 -8.26
N LEU A 88 12.62 1.49 -7.64
CA LEU A 88 13.90 1.90 -7.08
C LEU A 88 14.30 1.01 -5.90
N SER A 89 13.36 0.71 -4.98
CA SER A 89 13.58 -0.19 -3.85
C SER A 89 13.99 -1.59 -4.32
N ARG A 90 13.29 -2.16 -5.32
CA ARG A 90 13.64 -3.45 -5.92
C ARG A 90 15.00 -3.41 -6.60
N THR A 91 15.24 -2.41 -7.44
CA THR A 91 16.52 -2.23 -8.16
C THR A 91 17.69 -2.14 -7.20
N ARG A 92 17.55 -1.37 -6.12
CA ARG A 92 18.59 -1.27 -5.11
C ARG A 92 18.83 -2.59 -4.39
N GLN A 93 17.78 -3.33 -4.02
CA GLN A 93 17.94 -4.64 -3.43
C GLN A 93 18.72 -5.58 -4.37
N SER A 94 18.40 -5.59 -5.66
CA SER A 94 19.15 -6.34 -6.68
C SER A 94 20.60 -5.88 -6.82
N VAL A 95 20.87 -4.57 -6.78
CA VAL A 95 22.23 -4.02 -6.78
C VAL A 95 23.01 -4.44 -5.52
N ALA A 96 22.38 -4.39 -4.34
CA ALA A 96 23.03 -4.70 -3.07
C ALA A 96 23.38 -6.18 -2.92
N HIS A 97 22.54 -7.08 -3.46
CA HIS A 97 22.73 -8.54 -3.34
C HIS A 97 23.32 -9.20 -4.59
N GLY A 98 23.22 -8.57 -5.77
CA GLY A 98 23.76 -9.03 -7.03
C GLY A 98 24.93 -8.17 -7.49
N TYR A 99 26.15 -8.70 -7.41
CA TYR A 99 27.37 -7.97 -7.79
C TYR A 99 27.43 -7.64 -9.29
N ASP A 100 26.74 -8.40 -10.12
CA ASP A 100 26.66 -8.30 -11.58
C ASP A 100 25.33 -7.72 -12.08
N HIS A 101 24.38 -7.43 -11.18
CA HIS A 101 23.11 -6.85 -11.57
C HIS A 101 23.32 -5.45 -12.16
N ARG A 102 22.80 -5.26 -13.38
CA ARG A 102 22.77 -3.97 -14.07
C ARG A 102 21.38 -3.35 -13.93
N PRO A 103 21.26 -2.17 -13.28
CA PRO A 103 20.00 -1.44 -13.20
C PRO A 103 19.40 -1.14 -14.58
N ASP A 104 18.07 -1.13 -14.67
CA ASP A 104 17.38 -0.60 -15.86
C ASP A 104 17.45 0.94 -15.85
N ASN A 105 18.24 1.49 -16.77
CA ASN A 105 18.43 2.93 -16.93
C ASN A 105 17.11 3.68 -17.13
N ARG A 106 16.10 3.06 -17.77
CA ARG A 106 14.81 3.69 -17.97
C ARG A 106 14.11 3.92 -16.63
N HIS A 107 14.12 2.93 -15.74
CA HIS A 107 13.52 3.08 -14.41
C HIS A 107 14.24 4.13 -13.56
N LEU A 108 15.58 4.19 -13.65
CA LEU A 108 16.35 5.24 -12.98
C LEU A 108 16.01 6.63 -13.50
N MET A 109 15.87 6.80 -14.82
CA MET A 109 15.48 8.07 -15.42
C MET A 109 14.04 8.46 -15.07
N GLU A 110 13.09 7.52 -15.09
CA GLU A 110 11.70 7.79 -14.67
C GLU A 110 11.64 8.25 -13.20
N ALA A 111 12.39 7.59 -12.31
CA ALA A 111 12.47 7.99 -10.90
C ALA A 111 13.16 9.36 -10.72
N TYR A 112 14.15 9.69 -11.54
CA TYR A 112 14.80 11.00 -11.54
C TYR A 112 13.86 12.12 -12.01
N GLU A 113 13.17 11.91 -13.13
CA GLU A 113 12.30 12.91 -13.77
C GLU A 113 11.15 13.37 -12.86
N ILE A 114 10.61 12.45 -12.05
CA ILE A 114 9.49 12.78 -11.13
C ILE A 114 9.95 13.21 -9.75
N ALA A 115 11.25 13.17 -9.45
CA ALA A 115 11.80 13.30 -8.09
C ALA A 115 11.39 14.61 -7.41
N VAL A 116 11.44 15.73 -8.13
CA VAL A 116 11.11 17.06 -7.60
C VAL A 116 9.60 17.19 -7.39
N ASP A 117 8.81 16.85 -8.40
CA ASP A 117 7.34 16.89 -8.36
C ASP A 117 6.80 15.99 -7.23
N TRP A 118 7.36 14.79 -7.08
CA TRP A 118 7.02 13.87 -6.01
C TRP A 118 7.32 14.46 -4.63
N ARG A 119 8.48 15.09 -4.44
CA ARG A 119 8.85 15.74 -3.17
C ARG A 119 7.89 16.87 -2.83
N GLU A 120 7.56 17.72 -3.79
CA GLU A 120 6.61 18.83 -3.61
C GLU A 120 5.23 18.30 -3.24
N TRP A 121 4.74 17.31 -3.97
CA TRP A 121 3.48 16.63 -3.67
C TRP A 121 3.48 16.02 -2.26
N LEU A 122 4.51 15.25 -1.90
CA LEU A 122 4.60 14.59 -0.60
C LEU A 122 4.62 15.63 0.53
N THR A 123 5.39 16.71 0.35
CA THR A 123 5.46 17.81 1.34
C THR A 123 4.10 18.50 1.49
N GLU A 124 3.40 18.76 0.39
CA GLU A 124 2.06 19.36 0.41
C GLU A 124 1.07 18.48 1.16
N LYS A 125 1.05 17.17 0.86
CA LYS A 125 0.14 16.21 1.49
C LYS A 125 0.48 15.96 2.95
N ALA A 126 1.75 15.86 3.30
CA ALA A 126 2.17 15.75 4.69
C ALA A 126 1.80 17.00 5.49
N LYS A 127 1.92 18.21 4.92
CA LYS A 127 1.43 19.44 5.56
C LYS A 127 -0.09 19.45 5.74
N GLN A 128 -0.85 18.94 4.77
CA GLN A 128 -2.31 18.81 4.88
C GLN A 128 -2.68 17.84 6.02
N TYR A 129 -2.02 16.68 6.05
CA TYR A 129 -2.15 15.71 7.14
C TYR A 129 -1.85 16.34 8.50
N HIS A 130 -0.70 17.00 8.65
CA HIS A 130 -0.30 17.61 9.92
C HIS A 130 -1.27 18.70 10.37
N ARG A 131 -1.87 19.45 9.42
CA ARG A 131 -2.93 20.41 9.74
C ARG A 131 -4.18 19.71 10.24
N LEU A 132 -4.62 18.61 9.65
CA LEU A 132 -5.78 17.86 10.14
C LEU A 132 -5.54 17.29 11.53
N GLU A 133 -4.34 16.77 11.78
CA GLU A 133 -3.92 16.28 13.10
C GLU A 133 -3.93 17.40 14.15
N SER A 134 -3.37 18.58 13.80
CA SER A 134 -3.23 19.71 14.73
C SER A 134 -4.46 20.58 14.87
N ASP A 135 -5.31 20.68 13.85
CA ASP A 135 -6.54 21.49 13.85
C ASP A 135 -7.65 20.77 14.61
N THR A 136 -7.64 20.95 15.94
CA THR A 136 -8.80 20.96 16.86
C THR A 136 -9.94 19.96 16.61
N VAL A 137 -9.66 18.74 16.13
CA VAL A 137 -10.65 17.67 16.24
C VAL A 137 -10.78 17.40 17.73
N SER A 138 -11.93 17.79 18.30
CA SER A 138 -12.16 17.60 19.72
C SER A 138 -11.98 16.12 20.06
N ARG A 139 -11.39 15.83 21.22
CA ARG A 139 -11.17 14.47 21.72
C ARG A 139 -12.39 13.56 21.56
N GLU A 140 -13.58 14.09 21.87
CA GLU A 140 -14.86 13.38 21.72
C GLU A 140 -15.15 12.93 20.29
N VAL A 141 -14.83 13.77 19.30
CA VAL A 141 -15.01 13.45 17.88
C VAL A 141 -14.03 12.36 17.45
N LEU A 142 -12.74 12.47 17.83
CA LEU A 142 -11.75 11.42 17.53
C LEU A 142 -12.16 10.07 18.12
N ILE A 143 -12.59 10.04 19.39
CA ILE A 143 -13.06 8.81 20.04
C ILE A 143 -14.29 8.26 19.31
N THR A 144 -15.26 9.10 18.98
CA THR A 144 -16.50 8.70 18.30
C THR A 144 -16.21 8.11 16.93
N ASP A 145 -15.38 8.79 16.13
CA ASP A 145 -15.04 8.34 14.77
C ASP A 145 -14.18 7.07 14.80
N THR A 146 -13.29 6.94 15.77
CA THR A 146 -12.53 5.70 16.03
C THR A 146 -13.48 4.53 16.29
N ILE A 147 -14.43 4.69 17.22
CA ILE A 147 -15.41 3.64 17.55
C ILE A 147 -16.24 3.27 16.32
N ASN A 148 -16.69 4.27 15.56
CA ASN A 148 -17.47 4.04 14.34
C ASN A 148 -16.67 3.27 13.29
N ALA A 149 -15.40 3.62 13.07
CA ALA A 149 -14.53 2.96 12.12
C ALA A 149 -14.23 1.51 12.52
N LEU A 150 -13.92 1.25 13.80
CA LEU A 150 -13.67 -0.11 14.26
C LEU A 150 -14.94 -0.98 14.26
N ASN A 151 -16.10 -0.42 14.60
CA ASN A 151 -17.39 -1.12 14.48
C ASN A 151 -17.73 -1.48 13.04
N ALA A 152 -17.39 -0.61 12.08
CA ALA A 152 -17.52 -0.93 10.66
C ALA A 152 -16.55 -2.04 10.21
N SER A 153 -15.44 -2.22 10.92
CA SER A 153 -14.42 -3.22 10.64
C SER A 153 -14.73 -4.59 11.25
N LEU A 154 -15.45 -4.65 12.36
CA LEU A 154 -15.86 -5.90 13.02
C LEU A 154 -17.03 -6.56 12.28
N VAL A 155 -16.70 -7.31 11.24
CA VAL A 155 -17.66 -8.03 10.41
C VAL A 155 -17.61 -9.53 10.75
N ASP A 156 -18.79 -10.16 10.87
CA ASP A 156 -18.90 -11.61 10.99
C ASP A 156 -18.27 -12.29 9.75
N PRO A 157 -17.17 -13.05 9.90
CA PRO A 157 -16.50 -13.72 8.80
C PRO A 157 -17.44 -14.65 8.02
N GLU A 158 -18.45 -15.23 8.66
CA GLU A 158 -19.38 -16.16 8.00
C GLU A 158 -20.30 -15.46 6.98
N LYS A 159 -20.26 -14.12 6.89
CA LYS A 159 -20.91 -13.37 5.80
C LYS A 159 -20.22 -13.54 4.45
N TYR A 160 -18.95 -13.94 4.43
CA TYR A 160 -18.21 -14.12 3.19
C TYR A 160 -18.30 -15.56 2.69
N ASP A 161 -18.53 -15.72 1.39
CA ASP A 161 -18.68 -17.03 0.74
C ASP A 161 -17.34 -17.78 0.64
N TYR A 162 -16.21 -17.06 0.58
CA TYR A 162 -14.88 -17.60 0.28
C TYR A 162 -14.00 -17.79 1.52
N ASP A 163 -13.43 -18.98 1.69
CA ASP A 163 -12.58 -19.33 2.84
C ASP A 163 -11.40 -18.36 3.06
N PHE A 164 -10.72 -17.96 1.99
CA PHE A 164 -9.59 -17.03 2.12
C PHE A 164 -10.02 -15.65 2.63
N ILE A 165 -11.20 -15.16 2.22
CA ILE A 165 -11.77 -13.89 2.72
C ILE A 165 -12.20 -14.06 4.18
N ARG A 166 -12.81 -15.20 4.53
CA ARG A 166 -13.15 -15.52 5.93
C ARG A 166 -11.92 -15.51 6.82
N VAL A 167 -10.82 -16.11 6.37
CA VAL A 167 -9.54 -16.11 7.09
C VAL A 167 -9.03 -14.68 7.27
N LYS A 168 -9.02 -13.88 6.20
CA LYS A 168 -8.60 -12.46 6.29
C LYS A 168 -9.48 -11.63 7.22
N GLN A 169 -10.80 -11.81 7.19
CA GLN A 169 -11.68 -11.11 8.14
C GLN A 169 -11.44 -11.55 9.58
N ARG A 170 -11.16 -12.85 9.83
CA ARG A 170 -10.80 -13.32 11.19
C ARG A 170 -9.50 -12.69 11.67
N GLU A 171 -8.48 -12.62 10.81
CA GLU A 171 -7.22 -11.93 11.12
C GLU A 171 -7.46 -10.46 11.53
N ILE A 172 -8.27 -9.72 10.76
CA ILE A 172 -8.64 -8.33 11.09
C ILE A 172 -9.38 -8.24 12.43
N ASN A 173 -10.38 -9.11 12.65
CA ASN A 173 -11.16 -9.11 13.89
C ASN A 173 -10.30 -9.43 15.11
N ASP A 174 -9.36 -10.37 14.98
CA ASP A 174 -8.45 -10.77 16.05
C ASP A 174 -7.43 -9.66 16.34
N GLU A 175 -6.88 -8.99 15.31
CA GLU A 175 -6.01 -7.83 15.50
C GLU A 175 -6.71 -6.70 16.26
N ILE A 176 -7.98 -6.41 15.91
CA ILE A 176 -8.78 -5.39 16.62
C ILE A 176 -8.95 -5.78 18.10
N ARG A 177 -9.27 -7.03 18.40
CA ARG A 177 -9.46 -7.49 19.79
C ARG A 177 -8.17 -7.42 20.57
N ASP A 178 -7.09 -7.96 20.04
CA ASP A 178 -5.79 -8.00 20.70
C ASP A 178 -5.31 -6.58 21.01
N LYS A 179 -5.36 -5.67 20.04
CA LYS A 179 -4.89 -4.31 20.25
C LYS A 179 -5.72 -3.53 21.28
N LEU A 180 -7.05 -3.68 21.25
CA LEU A 180 -7.91 -3.05 22.25
C LEU A 180 -7.76 -3.68 23.65
N GLU A 181 -7.48 -4.97 23.75
CA GLU A 181 -7.27 -5.65 25.02
C GLU A 181 -5.95 -5.24 25.69
N TYR A 182 -4.86 -5.14 24.92
CA TYR A 182 -3.50 -4.98 25.44
C TYR A 182 -2.96 -3.55 25.39
N GLU A 183 -3.36 -2.75 24.39
CA GLU A 183 -2.82 -1.40 24.18
C GLU A 183 -3.80 -0.30 24.57
N PHE A 184 -5.12 -0.53 24.41
CA PHE A 184 -6.14 0.51 24.62
C PHE A 184 -7.22 0.09 25.62
N THR A 185 -6.81 0.05 26.89
CA THR A 185 -7.68 -0.31 28.03
C THR A 185 -9.02 0.44 28.17
N PRO A 186 -9.24 1.67 27.65
CA PRO A 186 -10.53 2.33 27.69
C PRO A 186 -11.60 1.73 26.77
N PHE A 187 -11.27 0.75 25.93
CA PHE A 187 -12.21 0.14 24.99
C PHE A 187 -12.48 -1.34 25.34
N THR A 188 -13.67 -1.81 24.95
CA THR A 188 -14.08 -3.22 25.03
C THR A 188 -14.71 -3.65 23.74
N VAL A 189 -14.49 -4.92 23.40
CA VAL A 189 -15.24 -5.64 22.38
C VAL A 189 -16.26 -6.55 23.09
N ASP A 190 -17.54 -6.34 22.83
CA ASP A 190 -18.65 -7.19 23.28
C ASP A 190 -19.43 -7.68 22.06
N ASP A 191 -19.42 -9.00 21.81
CA ASP A 191 -20.19 -9.67 20.75
C ASP A 191 -20.16 -8.96 19.35
N MET A 192 -19.00 -8.39 18.96
CA MET A 192 -18.73 -7.62 17.72
C MET A 192 -19.08 -6.12 17.76
N ALA A 193 -19.32 -5.55 18.93
CA ALA A 193 -19.46 -4.12 19.14
C ALA A 193 -18.33 -3.57 20.01
N ILE A 194 -17.74 -2.46 19.59
CA ILE A 194 -16.77 -1.71 20.37
C ILE A 194 -17.49 -0.65 21.19
N GLN A 195 -17.18 -0.65 22.48
CA GLN A 195 -17.71 0.28 23.46
C GLN A 195 -16.59 0.89 24.28
N LEU A 196 -16.81 2.12 24.77
CA LEU A 196 -15.95 2.77 25.74
C LEU A 196 -16.24 2.18 27.14
N ARG A 197 -15.24 1.63 27.83
CA ARG A 197 -15.31 1.08 29.19
C ARG A 197 -15.55 2.16 30.26
N SER A 198 -15.03 3.36 30.02
CA SER A 198 -15.05 4.50 30.94
C SER A 198 -15.66 5.72 30.25
N SER A 199 -16.21 6.67 31.01
CA SER A 199 -16.68 7.93 30.42
C SER A 199 -15.52 8.76 29.86
N VAL A 200 -15.78 9.67 28.92
CA VAL A 200 -14.71 10.52 28.33
C VAL A 200 -13.92 11.27 29.42
N ASP A 201 -14.59 11.73 30.46
CA ASP A 201 -13.98 12.39 31.63
C ASP A 201 -13.10 11.43 32.48
N GLU A 202 -13.39 10.13 32.49
CA GLU A 202 -12.58 9.11 33.16
C GLU A 202 -11.40 8.63 32.28
N VAL A 203 -11.49 8.79 30.96
CA VAL A 203 -10.32 8.63 30.09
C VAL A 203 -9.27 9.69 30.43
N ASP A 204 -9.67 10.90 30.85
CA ASP A 204 -8.73 11.91 31.36
C ASP A 204 -8.02 11.46 32.65
N GLU A 205 -8.67 10.68 33.51
CA GLU A 205 -8.05 10.13 34.73
C GLU A 205 -7.08 8.97 34.43
N PHE A 206 -7.30 8.22 33.34
CA PHE A 206 -6.38 7.17 32.86
C PHE A 206 -5.10 7.73 32.24
N TYR A 207 -5.12 8.99 31.80
CA TYR A 207 -3.95 9.74 31.33
C TYR A 207 -3.61 10.89 32.28
N PRO A 208 -3.23 10.61 33.55
CA PRO A 208 -3.06 11.64 34.55
C PRO A 208 -1.76 12.41 34.30
N HIS A 209 -1.88 13.64 33.77
CA HIS A 209 -0.84 14.68 33.77
C HIS A 209 0.35 14.60 32.78
N GLU A 210 0.20 13.95 31.62
CA GLU A 210 1.13 14.16 30.50
C GLU A 210 0.64 15.26 29.54
N ASP A 211 1.56 15.83 28.76
CA ASP A 211 1.34 16.94 27.83
C ASP A 211 0.05 16.67 27.04
N SER A 212 -0.94 17.57 27.05
CA SER A 212 -2.23 17.34 26.39
C SER A 212 -2.09 16.97 24.92
N ARG A 213 -0.95 17.32 24.32
CA ARG A 213 -0.53 16.94 22.96
C ARG A 213 -0.17 15.47 22.81
N GLU A 214 0.46 14.86 23.81
CA GLU A 214 0.86 13.45 23.79
C GLU A 214 -0.37 12.54 23.81
N VAL A 215 -1.32 12.83 24.71
CA VAL A 215 -2.61 12.13 24.76
C VAL A 215 -3.40 12.31 23.46
N GLN A 216 -3.42 13.53 22.91
CA GLN A 216 -4.08 13.79 21.63
C GLN A 216 -3.43 13.03 20.47
N ARG A 217 -2.10 12.92 20.47
CA ARG A 217 -1.33 12.15 19.48
C ARG A 217 -1.62 10.65 19.58
N GLU A 218 -1.66 10.08 20.78
CA GLU A 218 -2.02 8.67 20.95
C GLU A 218 -3.42 8.36 20.42
N LEU A 219 -4.39 9.24 20.73
CA LEU A 219 -5.75 9.10 20.20
C LEU A 219 -5.82 9.27 18.68
N TRP A 220 -4.98 10.15 18.12
CA TRP A 220 -4.85 10.28 16.68
C TRP A 220 -4.32 9.00 16.04
N HIS A 221 -3.25 8.40 16.58
CA HIS A 221 -2.73 7.13 16.07
C HIS A 221 -3.73 5.98 16.19
N LEU A 222 -4.53 5.95 17.26
CA LEU A 222 -5.62 4.99 17.39
C LEU A 222 -6.67 5.19 16.29
N PHE A 223 -7.05 6.45 16.02
CA PHE A 223 -7.97 6.79 14.94
C PHE A 223 -7.42 6.39 13.56
N GLU A 224 -6.14 6.64 13.28
CA GLU A 224 -5.49 6.23 12.03
C GLU A 224 -5.57 4.72 11.82
N TRP A 225 -5.23 3.95 12.85
CA TRP A 225 -5.30 2.49 12.81
C TRP A 225 -6.75 2.00 12.62
N ALA A 226 -7.72 2.63 13.28
CA ALA A 226 -9.13 2.31 13.10
C ALA A 226 -9.61 2.52 11.65
N MET A 227 -9.19 3.61 11.02
CA MET A 227 -9.49 3.89 9.62
C MET A 227 -8.79 2.92 8.67
N GLU A 228 -7.58 2.47 9.00
CA GLU A 228 -6.86 1.42 8.26
C GLU A 228 -7.60 0.07 8.30
N MET A 229 -8.08 -0.34 9.48
CA MET A 229 -8.87 -1.56 9.63
C MET A 229 -10.15 -1.50 8.80
N LYS A 230 -10.85 -0.36 8.83
CA LYS A 230 -12.07 -0.14 8.04
C LYS A 230 -11.80 -0.32 6.55
N ARG A 231 -10.74 0.30 6.05
CA ARG A 231 -10.34 0.17 4.64
C ARG A 231 -9.94 -1.24 4.26
N SER A 232 -9.26 -1.95 5.15
CA SER A 232 -8.89 -3.35 4.92
C SER A 232 -10.13 -4.21 4.69
N VAL A 233 -11.18 -3.97 5.48
CA VAL A 233 -12.49 -4.64 5.31
C VAL A 233 -13.22 -4.18 4.06
N ASP A 234 -13.26 -2.87 3.77
CA ASP A 234 -13.86 -2.35 2.53
C ASP A 234 -13.20 -3.00 1.29
N ASN A 235 -11.88 -3.20 1.32
CA ASN A 235 -11.13 -3.89 0.27
C ASN A 235 -11.48 -5.38 0.14
N LEU A 236 -11.87 -6.05 1.24
CA LEU A 236 -12.40 -7.43 1.18
C LEU A 236 -13.76 -7.47 0.50
N TYR A 237 -14.65 -6.50 0.75
CA TYR A 237 -15.95 -6.44 0.08
C TYR A 237 -15.84 -6.30 -1.44
N TYR A 238 -14.82 -5.59 -1.94
CA TYR A 238 -14.52 -5.54 -3.38
C TYR A 238 -14.06 -6.89 -3.97
N THR A 239 -13.85 -7.93 -3.15
CA THR A 239 -13.48 -9.30 -3.60
C THR A 239 -14.63 -10.31 -3.52
N ASP A 240 -15.77 -9.95 -2.91
CA ASP A 240 -16.91 -10.83 -2.65
C ASP A 240 -17.89 -10.95 -3.84
N VAL A 241 -17.35 -11.28 -5.03
CA VAL A 241 -18.18 -11.54 -6.21
C VAL A 241 -18.44 -13.05 -6.30
N ASN A 242 -19.70 -13.47 -6.09
CA ASN A 242 -20.19 -14.86 -6.14
C ASN A 242 -19.85 -15.56 -7.48
N ARG A 243 -19.58 -16.87 -7.50
CA ARG A 243 -19.27 -17.69 -8.72
C ARG A 243 -20.24 -17.53 -9.91
N ILE A 244 -21.54 -17.33 -9.68
CA ILE A 244 -22.54 -17.01 -10.72
C ILE A 244 -22.40 -15.55 -11.15
N GLU A 245 -22.19 -14.63 -10.22
CA GLU A 245 -21.82 -13.24 -10.49
C GLU A 245 -20.43 -13.10 -11.12
N ARG A 246 -19.52 -14.08 -11.00
CA ARG A 246 -18.23 -14.13 -11.71
C ARG A 246 -18.42 -14.52 -13.17
N LYS A 247 -19.24 -15.54 -13.46
CA LYS A 247 -19.60 -15.90 -14.85
C LYS A 247 -20.46 -14.82 -15.51
N VAL A 248 -21.25 -14.11 -14.72
CA VAL A 248 -22.01 -12.95 -15.17
C VAL A 248 -21.10 -11.72 -15.26
N ALA A 249 -20.14 -11.47 -14.36
CA ALA A 249 -19.20 -10.34 -14.40
C ALA A 249 -18.20 -10.46 -15.55
N VAL A 250 -17.71 -11.67 -15.86
CA VAL A 250 -16.96 -11.93 -17.10
C VAL A 250 -17.80 -11.60 -18.35
N LYS A 251 -19.13 -11.69 -18.26
CA LYS A 251 -20.07 -11.41 -19.37
C LYS A 251 -20.75 -10.03 -19.33
N THR A 252 -20.71 -9.31 -18.22
CA THR A 252 -21.55 -8.11 -17.96
C THR A 252 -20.84 -7.00 -17.20
N ALA A 253 -19.65 -7.22 -16.62
CA ALA A 253 -18.90 -6.18 -15.94
C ALA A 253 -17.83 -5.58 -16.86
N THR A 254 -17.57 -4.29 -16.66
CA THR A 254 -16.51 -3.48 -17.27
C THR A 254 -15.07 -3.97 -17.02
N HIS A 255 -14.86 -5.04 -16.23
CA HIS A 255 -13.54 -5.50 -15.74
C HIS A 255 -13.32 -7.03 -15.86
N GLY A 256 -14.22 -7.76 -16.53
CA GLY A 256 -14.00 -9.15 -16.90
C GLY A 256 -13.35 -9.24 -18.28
N GLY A 257 -12.25 -9.98 -18.42
CA GLY A 257 -11.47 -10.03 -19.66
C GLY A 257 -10.97 -11.42 -20.02
N MET A 258 -10.96 -11.74 -21.32
CA MET A 258 -10.15 -12.85 -21.81
C MET A 258 -8.70 -12.39 -21.88
N CYS A 259 -7.80 -13.22 -21.38
CA CYS A 259 -6.36 -13.00 -21.52
C CYS A 259 -5.74 -14.08 -22.38
N SER A 260 -4.67 -13.74 -23.09
CA SER A 260 -3.77 -14.73 -23.69
C SER A 260 -2.41 -14.66 -23.02
N VAL A 261 -1.81 -15.82 -22.76
CA VAL A 261 -0.41 -15.88 -22.32
C VAL A 261 0.48 -15.44 -23.48
N VAL A 262 1.29 -14.40 -23.29
CA VAL A 262 2.16 -13.86 -24.35
C VAL A 262 3.63 -14.23 -24.11
N HIS A 263 4.01 -14.40 -22.85
CA HIS A 263 5.36 -14.77 -22.47
C HIS A 263 5.34 -15.98 -21.52
N GLU A 264 6.36 -16.83 -21.63
CA GLU A 264 6.58 -17.91 -20.66
C GLU A 264 6.90 -17.31 -19.28
N TYR A 265 6.57 -18.06 -18.24
CA TYR A 265 6.89 -17.71 -16.86
C TYR A 265 8.38 -17.40 -16.70
N ASP A 266 8.69 -16.21 -16.22
CA ASP A 266 10.05 -15.83 -15.88
C ASP A 266 10.30 -16.17 -14.40
N GLU A 267 10.96 -17.30 -14.15
CA GLU A 267 11.32 -17.77 -12.81
C GLU A 267 12.17 -16.75 -12.02
N SER A 268 12.88 -15.84 -12.72
CA SER A 268 13.72 -14.83 -12.06
C SER A 268 12.93 -13.64 -11.52
N THR A 269 11.75 -13.37 -12.09
CA THR A 269 10.86 -12.29 -11.67
C THR A 269 9.59 -12.79 -10.96
N GLY A 270 9.22 -14.06 -11.14
CA GLY A 270 7.97 -14.61 -10.62
C GLY A 270 6.74 -14.15 -11.42
N GLU A 271 6.92 -13.67 -12.65
CA GLU A 271 5.87 -13.03 -13.44
C GLU A 271 5.54 -13.77 -14.75
N ILE A 272 4.28 -13.67 -15.19
CA ILE A 272 3.82 -14.04 -16.53
C ILE A 272 3.27 -12.81 -17.23
N GLN A 273 3.69 -12.57 -18.47
CA GLN A 273 3.07 -11.53 -19.29
C GLN A 273 1.78 -12.04 -19.94
N LEU A 274 0.71 -11.30 -19.72
CA LEU A 274 -0.61 -11.55 -20.28
C LEU A 274 -1.02 -10.42 -21.22
N MET A 275 -1.76 -10.76 -22.26
CA MET A 275 -2.43 -9.81 -23.14
C MET A 275 -3.92 -9.86 -22.89
N VAL A 276 -4.46 -8.75 -22.41
CA VAL A 276 -5.88 -8.53 -22.16
C VAL A 276 -6.57 -8.19 -23.49
N HIS A 277 -7.66 -8.89 -23.81
CA HIS A 277 -8.48 -8.63 -24.98
C HIS A 277 -9.73 -7.82 -24.59
N GLU A 278 -9.78 -6.55 -24.98
CA GLU A 278 -10.96 -5.70 -24.77
C GLU A 278 -11.99 -5.79 -25.93
N ALA A 279 -13.24 -5.39 -25.67
CA ALA A 279 -14.38 -5.50 -26.58
C ALA A 279 -14.20 -4.79 -27.94
N GLU A 280 -13.26 -3.84 -28.06
CA GLU A 280 -13.02 -3.04 -29.27
C GLU A 280 -11.71 -3.41 -30.02
N ASN A 281 -11.18 -4.64 -29.87
CA ASN A 281 -9.87 -5.09 -30.42
C ASN A 281 -8.66 -4.33 -29.85
N LYS A 282 -8.83 -3.57 -28.77
CA LYS A 282 -7.69 -3.01 -28.02
C LYS A 282 -7.02 -4.13 -27.23
N LYS A 283 -5.70 -4.20 -27.34
CA LYS A 283 -4.85 -5.18 -26.67
C LYS A 283 -3.94 -4.44 -25.72
N GLU A 284 -4.04 -4.75 -24.44
CA GLU A 284 -3.13 -4.23 -23.41
C GLU A 284 -2.32 -5.39 -22.82
N HIS A 285 -1.05 -5.11 -22.56
CA HIS A 285 -0.15 -6.07 -21.92
C HIS A 285 -0.09 -5.76 -20.43
N THR A 286 -0.23 -6.81 -19.62
CA THR A 286 -0.02 -6.74 -18.17
C THR A 286 0.95 -7.83 -17.71
N TRP A 287 1.61 -7.58 -16.59
CA TRP A 287 2.42 -8.56 -15.88
C TRP A 287 1.64 -9.06 -14.68
N CYS A 288 1.54 -10.38 -14.57
CA CYS A 288 0.90 -11.06 -13.45
C CYS A 288 2.00 -11.66 -12.56
N GLU A 289 2.12 -11.16 -11.33
CA GLU A 289 2.94 -11.79 -10.28
C GLU A 289 2.25 -13.10 -9.84
N VAL A 290 2.74 -14.23 -10.32
CA VAL A 290 2.08 -15.54 -10.19
C VAL A 290 2.02 -15.99 -8.73
N ASP A 291 3.01 -15.62 -7.93
CA ASP A 291 3.11 -15.97 -6.52
C ASP A 291 2.08 -15.24 -5.63
N LEU A 292 1.47 -14.17 -6.14
CA LEU A 292 0.37 -13.49 -5.45
C LEU A 292 -1.00 -14.13 -5.72
N LEU A 293 -1.10 -15.05 -6.67
CA LEU A 293 -2.34 -15.75 -6.98
C LEU A 293 -2.59 -16.90 -5.98
N PRO A 294 -3.87 -17.23 -5.71
CA PRO A 294 -4.21 -18.47 -5.04
C PRO A 294 -3.57 -19.68 -5.73
N GLU A 295 -3.22 -20.72 -4.96
CA GLU A 295 -2.49 -21.90 -5.46
C GLU A 295 -3.18 -22.59 -6.64
N ASP A 296 -4.52 -22.66 -6.63
CA ASP A 296 -5.31 -23.22 -7.72
C ASP A 296 -5.19 -22.38 -9.00
N ASP A 297 -5.27 -21.05 -8.88
CA ASP A 297 -5.20 -20.10 -10.00
C ASP A 297 -3.79 -20.07 -10.61
N ARG A 298 -2.76 -20.09 -9.75
CA ARG A 298 -1.36 -20.25 -10.15
C ARG A 298 -1.16 -21.54 -10.94
N THR A 299 -1.69 -22.65 -10.45
CA THR A 299 -1.55 -23.96 -11.10
C THR A 299 -2.20 -23.94 -12.49
N ILE A 300 -3.38 -23.34 -12.63
CA ILE A 300 -4.04 -23.20 -13.93
C ILE A 300 -3.19 -22.34 -14.87
N LEU A 301 -2.69 -21.20 -14.40
CA LEU A 301 -1.93 -20.27 -15.24
C LEU A 301 -0.59 -20.86 -15.71
N LEU A 302 0.14 -21.53 -14.82
CA LEU A 302 1.43 -22.17 -15.15
C LEU A 302 1.29 -23.39 -16.07
N GLN A 303 0.11 -23.99 -16.16
CA GLN A 303 -0.16 -25.07 -17.11
C GLN A 303 -0.48 -24.58 -18.53
N LYS A 304 -0.71 -23.28 -18.73
CA LYS A 304 -1.00 -22.70 -20.03
C LYS A 304 0.27 -22.45 -20.84
N SER A 305 0.24 -22.85 -22.10
CA SER A 305 1.30 -22.53 -23.06
C SER A 305 1.14 -21.13 -23.64
N VAL A 306 2.23 -20.54 -24.15
CA VAL A 306 2.17 -19.27 -24.88
C VAL A 306 1.17 -19.36 -26.03
N GLY A 307 0.29 -18.36 -26.12
CA GLY A 307 -0.79 -18.28 -27.10
C GLY A 307 -2.11 -18.92 -26.64
N GLU A 308 -2.12 -19.68 -25.54
CA GLU A 308 -3.37 -20.19 -24.97
C GLU A 308 -4.15 -19.08 -24.26
N THR A 309 -5.47 -19.12 -24.41
CA THR A 309 -6.38 -18.20 -23.74
C THR A 309 -6.74 -18.71 -22.35
N VAL A 310 -6.86 -17.77 -21.43
CA VAL A 310 -7.34 -17.99 -20.07
C VAL A 310 -8.43 -16.95 -19.78
N GLU A 311 -9.55 -17.40 -19.19
CA GLU A 311 -10.54 -16.48 -18.64
C GLU A 311 -10.05 -16.01 -17.27
N ALA A 312 -9.94 -14.71 -17.08
CA ALA A 312 -9.46 -14.11 -15.85
C ALA A 312 -10.39 -12.99 -15.39
N ILE A 313 -10.50 -12.85 -14.07
CA ILE A 313 -11.04 -11.63 -13.46
C ILE A 313 -9.87 -10.70 -13.31
N LEU A 314 -9.98 -9.53 -13.95
CA LEU A 314 -8.94 -8.52 -13.87
C LEU A 314 -9.34 -7.48 -12.84
N GLY A 315 -8.39 -7.11 -12.00
CA GLY A 315 -8.45 -5.86 -11.26
C GLY A 315 -7.78 -4.76 -12.08
N VAL A 316 -8.16 -3.52 -11.82
CA VAL A 316 -7.37 -2.36 -12.24
C VAL A 316 -6.65 -1.89 -10.98
N GLY A 317 -5.32 -1.89 -11.03
CA GLY A 317 -4.49 -1.39 -9.95
C GLY A 317 -4.66 0.12 -9.81
N GLU A 318 -4.13 0.66 -8.72
CA GLU A 318 -4.15 2.11 -8.47
C GLU A 318 -3.47 2.91 -9.63
N SER A 319 -2.67 2.26 -10.50
CA SER A 319 -2.04 2.88 -11.67
C SER A 319 -2.83 2.81 -12.97
N GLY A 320 -4.02 2.23 -12.95
CA GLY A 320 -4.77 1.96 -14.18
C GLY A 320 -4.26 0.73 -14.94
N GLU A 321 -3.28 0.03 -14.39
CA GLU A 321 -2.77 -1.24 -14.92
C GLU A 321 -3.73 -2.36 -14.59
N TRP A 322 -3.98 -3.24 -15.55
CA TRP A 322 -4.68 -4.48 -15.25
C TRP A 322 -3.81 -5.37 -14.38
N TYR A 323 -4.37 -6.09 -13.43
CA TYR A 323 -3.72 -7.21 -12.75
C TYR A 323 -4.68 -8.39 -12.68
N VAL A 324 -4.16 -9.62 -12.66
CA VAL A 324 -5.01 -10.80 -12.51
C VAL A 324 -5.40 -10.94 -11.06
N ARG A 325 -6.69 -10.87 -10.78
CA ARG A 325 -7.26 -11.18 -9.47
C ARG A 325 -7.51 -12.67 -9.31
N HIS A 326 -8.09 -13.27 -10.34
CA HIS A 326 -8.45 -14.68 -10.35
C HIS A 326 -8.40 -15.29 -11.73
N VAL A 327 -8.06 -16.58 -11.79
CA VAL A 327 -8.11 -17.39 -13.00
C VAL A 327 -9.36 -18.28 -12.97
N VAL A 328 -10.25 -18.14 -13.95
CA VAL A 328 -11.59 -18.77 -13.95
C VAL A 328 -11.62 -20.13 -14.67
N SER A 329 -10.60 -20.40 -15.50
CA SER A 329 -10.39 -21.51 -16.46
C SER A 329 -10.73 -21.18 -17.91
#